data_AF-A0AAW1WBK9-F1
#
_entry.id   AF-A0AAW1WBK9-F1
#
_cell.length_a   1.000
_cell.length_b   1.000
_cell.length_c   1.000
_cell.angle_alpha   90.00
_cell.angle_beta   90.00
_cell.angle_gamma   90.00
#
_symmetry.space_group_name_H-M   'P 1'
#
loop_
_entity.id
_entity.type
_entity.pdbx_description
1 polymer ?
#
loop_
_entity_poly.entity_id
_entity_poly.type
_entity_poly.pdbx_seq_one_letter_code
_entity_poly.pdbx_strand_id
1 'polypeptide(L)'
;MVIRYTSFRSQSWALLRRISSTVTGAWFVFGDFNELVGVEEKLGGCVRPSSQVRKFHETILDCGLLEVEFSGSPFTWSNGHTWERLDRGFINQGGSLLWPNLIEHHVDAGASDHLPLIFLTDGGNLRTSPRQNRRFLFEPVWAHERSCEEVIQTEWGRPCGNGHIMGKFLRLGTCLKKWRQGNVGEYSF
;
A
#
# COMPACT_ATOMS: atom_id res chain seq x y z
N MET A 1 -0.74 -11.25 -4.67
CA MET A 1 0.67 -11.69 -4.48
C MET A 1 1.52 -10.45 -4.62
N VAL A 2 2.31 -10.10 -3.58
CA VAL A 2 3.23 -8.97 -3.62
C VAL A 2 4.58 -9.50 -4.11
N ILE A 3 5.04 -9.07 -5.28
CA ILE A 3 6.38 -9.38 -5.77
C ILE A 3 7.31 -8.33 -5.17
N ARG A 4 8.39 -8.74 -4.51
CA ARG A 4 9.57 -7.90 -4.25
C ARG A 4 10.77 -8.70 -4.74
N TYR A 5 11.69 -8.08 -5.48
CA TYR A 5 13.13 -8.39 -5.64
C TYR A 5 13.65 -8.01 -7.04
N THR A 6 14.53 -7.01 -7.08
CA THR A 6 15.15 -6.45 -8.29
C THR A 6 16.22 -7.34 -8.94
N SER A 7 16.78 -8.29 -8.19
CA SER A 7 17.88 -9.17 -8.64
C SER A 7 17.45 -10.42 -9.41
N PHE A 8 16.15 -10.76 -9.42
CA PHE A 8 15.64 -11.98 -10.07
C PHE A 8 14.43 -11.72 -10.97
N ARG A 9 14.42 -10.59 -11.68
CA ARG A 9 13.31 -10.18 -12.56
C ARG A 9 12.85 -11.27 -13.53
N SER A 10 13.79 -11.95 -14.19
CA SER A 10 13.47 -13.05 -15.11
C SER A 10 12.72 -14.19 -14.42
N GLN A 11 13.08 -14.52 -13.18
CA GLN A 11 12.42 -15.54 -12.38
C GLN A 11 11.05 -15.05 -11.90
N SER A 12 10.92 -13.78 -11.51
CA SER A 12 9.64 -13.16 -11.17
C SER A 12 8.66 -13.22 -12.34
N TRP A 13 9.12 -12.92 -13.56
CA TRP A 13 8.30 -12.98 -14.78
C TRP A 13 7.94 -14.41 -15.17
N ALA A 14 8.86 -15.35 -15.00
CA ALA A 14 8.56 -16.77 -15.21
C ALA A 14 7.55 -17.29 -14.16
N LEU A 15 7.68 -16.86 -12.90
CA LEU A 15 6.75 -17.20 -11.83
C LEU A 15 5.37 -16.62 -12.10
N LEU A 16 5.28 -15.37 -12.53
CA LEU A 16 4.01 -14.72 -12.87
C LEU A 16 3.29 -15.47 -14.00
N ARG A 17 4.00 -15.84 -15.07
CA ARG A 17 3.46 -16.69 -16.15
C ARG A 17 2.99 -18.05 -15.64
N ARG A 18 3.77 -18.68 -14.76
CA ARG A 18 3.41 -19.98 -14.17
C ARG A 18 2.15 -19.89 -13.31
N ILE A 19 2.01 -18.82 -12.53
CA ILE A 19 0.80 -18.60 -11.75
C ILE A 19 -0.38 -18.37 -12.69
N SER A 20 -0.21 -17.55 -13.73
CA SER A 20 -1.23 -17.32 -14.76
C SER A 20 -1.78 -18.59 -15.37
N SER A 21 -0.91 -19.52 -15.75
CA SER A 21 -1.34 -20.78 -16.35
C SER A 21 -2.04 -21.73 -15.38
N THR A 22 -1.93 -21.50 -14.06
CA THR A 22 -2.54 -22.36 -13.03
C THR A 22 -3.83 -21.82 -12.44
N VAL A 23 -4.06 -20.50 -12.49
CA VAL A 23 -5.23 -19.88 -11.88
C VAL A 23 -6.44 -20.03 -12.79
N THR A 24 -7.49 -20.68 -12.29
CA THR A 24 -8.80 -20.73 -12.93
C THR A 24 -9.73 -19.70 -12.29
N GLY A 25 -10.27 -18.77 -13.10
CA GLY A 25 -11.23 -17.75 -12.65
C GLY A 25 -10.62 -16.36 -12.45
N ALA A 26 -11.29 -15.52 -11.66
CA ALA A 26 -10.87 -14.14 -11.41
C ALA A 26 -9.53 -14.08 -10.65
N TRP A 27 -8.61 -13.28 -11.17
CA TRP A 27 -7.28 -13.09 -10.60
C TRP A 27 -6.93 -11.61 -10.53
N PHE A 28 -6.38 -11.22 -9.40
CA PHE A 28 -5.79 -9.91 -9.13
C PHE A 28 -4.36 -10.06 -8.57
N VAL A 29 -3.41 -9.30 -9.12
CA VAL A 29 -2.00 -9.21 -8.68
C VAL A 29 -1.62 -7.75 -8.55
N PHE A 30 -0.91 -7.37 -7.49
CA PHE A 30 -0.56 -5.97 -7.24
C PHE A 30 0.67 -5.86 -6.34
N GLY A 31 1.31 -4.70 -6.35
CA GLY A 31 2.44 -4.34 -5.50
C GLY A 31 3.55 -3.66 -6.27
N ASP A 32 4.74 -3.65 -5.69
CA ASP A 32 5.96 -3.08 -6.28
C ASP A 32 6.57 -4.03 -7.32
N PHE A 33 6.38 -3.73 -8.60
CA PHE A 33 7.00 -4.50 -9.69
C PHE A 33 8.44 -4.03 -9.97
N ASN A 34 8.80 -2.85 -9.50
CA ASN A 34 10.07 -2.18 -9.78
C ASN A 34 10.43 -2.13 -11.27
N GLU A 35 9.39 -1.96 -12.09
CA GLU A 35 9.45 -1.83 -13.54
C GLU A 35 8.49 -0.76 -14.05
N LEU A 36 8.88 -0.16 -15.17
CA LEU A 36 8.04 0.73 -15.95
C LEU A 36 7.36 -0.06 -17.05
N VAL A 37 6.12 0.29 -17.36
CA VAL A 37 5.38 -0.15 -18.55
C VAL A 37 5.65 0.80 -19.72
N GLY A 38 5.86 2.08 -19.42
CA GLY A 38 6.16 3.12 -20.41
C GLY A 38 7.25 4.10 -19.95
N VAL A 39 7.86 4.80 -20.90
CA VAL A 39 8.94 5.77 -20.60
C VAL A 39 8.41 7.04 -19.93
N GLU A 40 7.14 7.37 -20.18
CA GLU A 40 6.38 8.47 -19.59
C GLU A 40 6.12 8.29 -18.09
N GLU A 41 6.24 7.06 -17.58
CA GLU A 41 6.08 6.75 -16.15
C GLU A 41 7.32 7.11 -15.32
N LYS A 42 8.28 7.81 -15.92
CA LYS A 42 9.51 8.26 -15.28
C LYS A 42 9.77 9.73 -15.56
N LEU A 43 10.07 10.46 -14.49
CA LEU A 43 10.54 11.85 -14.55
C LEU A 43 11.91 11.96 -13.88
N GLY A 44 12.90 12.43 -14.63
CA GLY A 44 14.28 12.58 -14.16
C GLY A 44 15.08 11.27 -14.14
N GLY A 45 16.37 11.38 -13.83
CA GLY A 45 17.30 10.25 -13.78
C GLY A 45 17.65 9.65 -15.16
N CYS A 46 18.33 8.50 -15.14
CA CYS A 46 18.72 7.79 -16.37
C CYS A 46 17.54 7.05 -17.02
N VAL A 47 17.45 7.08 -18.34
CA VAL A 47 16.44 6.34 -19.10
C VAL A 47 16.57 4.85 -18.84
N ARG A 48 15.44 4.17 -18.57
CA ARG A 48 15.45 2.71 -18.41
C ARG A 48 15.67 2.02 -19.75
N PRO A 49 16.44 0.92 -19.80
CA PRO A 49 16.65 0.18 -21.04
C PRO A 49 15.33 -0.29 -21.65
N SER A 50 15.09 0.03 -22.93
CA SER A 50 13.82 -0.35 -23.60
C SER A 50 13.59 -1.86 -23.63
N SER A 51 14.65 -2.66 -23.60
CA SER A 51 14.55 -4.12 -23.50
C SER A 51 14.00 -4.60 -22.16
N GLN A 52 14.22 -3.84 -21.08
CA GLN A 52 13.70 -4.14 -19.75
C GLN A 52 12.19 -3.85 -19.70
N VAL A 53 11.79 -2.64 -20.11
CA VAL A 53 10.39 -2.20 -20.20
C VAL A 53 9.58 -3.17 -21.07
N ARG A 54 10.12 -3.53 -22.24
CA ARG A 54 9.48 -4.48 -23.16
C ARG A 54 9.23 -5.85 -22.53
N LYS A 55 10.21 -6.41 -21.81
CA LYS A 55 10.06 -7.73 -21.18
C LYS A 55 8.96 -7.75 -20.13
N PHE A 56 8.80 -6.65 -19.38
CA PHE A 56 7.72 -6.54 -18.40
C PHE A 56 6.36 -6.45 -19.10
N HIS A 57 6.25 -5.59 -20.11
CA HIS A 57 5.04 -5.47 -20.93
C HIS A 57 4.64 -6.80 -21.60
N GLU A 58 5.58 -7.51 -22.22
CA GLU A 58 5.38 -8.86 -22.78
C GLU A 58 4.88 -9.84 -21.72
N THR A 59 5.42 -9.78 -20.50
CA THR A 59 4.98 -10.66 -19.41
C THR A 59 3.53 -10.38 -18.99
N ILE A 60 3.11 -9.11 -18.94
CA ILE A 60 1.72 -8.73 -18.65
C ILE A 60 0.79 -9.30 -19.73
N LEU A 61 1.16 -9.12 -21.00
CA LEU A 61 0.40 -9.63 -22.15
C LEU A 61 0.30 -11.16 -22.15
N ASP A 62 1.43 -11.85 -21.94
CA ASP A 62 1.48 -13.32 -21.87
C ASP A 62 0.57 -13.87 -20.75
N CYS A 63 0.40 -13.10 -19.67
CA CYS A 63 -0.45 -13.48 -18.55
C CYS A 63 -1.93 -13.12 -18.73
N GLY A 64 -2.31 -12.44 -19.83
CA GLY A 64 -3.67 -11.96 -20.06
C GLY A 64 -4.13 -10.95 -19.01
N LEU A 65 -3.19 -10.16 -18.51
CA LEU A 65 -3.42 -9.18 -17.45
C LEU A 65 -3.74 -7.80 -18.02
N LEU A 66 -4.70 -7.14 -17.40
CA LEU A 66 -5.17 -5.78 -17.66
C LEU A 66 -4.78 -4.92 -16.47
N GLU A 67 -4.19 -3.75 -16.73
CA GLU A 67 -3.87 -2.81 -15.67
C GLU A 67 -5.16 -2.22 -15.07
N VAL A 68 -5.17 -2.06 -13.75
CA VAL A 68 -6.27 -1.41 -13.04
C VAL A 68 -6.17 0.10 -13.26
N GLU A 69 -7.30 0.76 -13.57
CA GLU A 69 -7.33 2.22 -13.66
C GLU A 69 -6.97 2.85 -12.31
N PHE A 70 -6.12 3.88 -12.32
CA PHE A 70 -5.67 4.52 -11.11
C PHE A 70 -6.09 6.00 -11.02
N SER A 71 -6.07 6.53 -9.80
CA SER A 71 -6.33 7.93 -9.46
C SER A 71 -5.30 8.43 -8.45
N GLY A 72 -5.05 9.74 -8.45
CA GLY A 72 -4.00 10.37 -7.65
C GLY A 72 -2.72 10.63 -8.46
N SER A 73 -1.57 10.65 -7.79
CA SER A 73 -0.26 10.92 -8.41
C SER A 73 0.04 9.94 -9.56
N PRO A 74 0.60 10.37 -10.71
CA PRO A 74 1.05 9.44 -11.74
C PRO A 74 2.31 8.64 -11.35
N PHE A 75 2.96 8.99 -10.25
CA PHE A 75 4.17 8.34 -9.73
C PHE A 75 3.90 7.74 -8.35
N THR A 76 4.45 6.56 -8.09
CA THR A 76 4.31 5.86 -6.81
C THR A 76 5.61 5.81 -6.03
N TRP A 77 6.73 6.20 -6.62
CA TRP A 77 8.04 6.23 -5.96
C TRP A 77 8.81 7.51 -6.28
N SER A 78 9.56 8.02 -5.30
CA SER A 78 10.50 9.12 -5.50
C SER A 78 11.66 9.10 -4.52
N ASN A 79 12.85 9.44 -5.02
CA ASN A 79 14.01 9.74 -4.19
C ASN A 79 14.27 11.26 -4.03
N GLY A 80 13.30 12.10 -4.36
CA GLY A 80 13.40 13.56 -4.32
C GLY A 80 14.02 14.21 -5.58
N HIS A 81 14.65 13.42 -6.45
CA HIS A 81 15.22 13.90 -7.72
C HIS A 81 14.68 13.17 -8.95
N THR A 82 14.12 11.98 -8.74
CA THR A 82 13.59 11.09 -9.76
C THR A 82 12.26 10.56 -9.26
N TRP A 83 11.26 10.55 -10.14
CA TRP A 83 9.92 10.04 -9.87
C TRP A 83 9.63 8.90 -10.83
N GLU A 84 9.09 7.80 -10.31
CA GLU A 84 8.74 6.62 -11.10
C GLU A 84 7.40 6.03 -10.66
N ARG A 85 6.68 5.39 -11.59
CA ARG A 85 5.56 4.50 -11.25
C ARG A 85 6.06 3.06 -11.19
N LEU A 86 6.22 2.52 -9.99
CA LEU A 86 6.78 1.18 -9.76
C LEU A 86 5.75 0.22 -9.17
N ASP A 87 4.78 0.76 -8.45
CA ASP A 87 3.69 0.05 -7.81
C ASP A 87 2.44 0.15 -8.68
N ARG A 88 1.69 -0.95 -8.81
CA ARG A 88 0.45 -1.02 -9.61
C ARG A 88 -0.34 -2.31 -9.34
N GLY A 89 -1.58 -2.36 -9.80
CA GLY A 89 -2.43 -3.54 -9.83
C GLY A 89 -2.78 -4.00 -11.25
N PHE A 90 -2.91 -5.32 -11.42
CA PHE A 90 -3.37 -5.96 -12.65
C PHE A 90 -4.40 -7.05 -12.36
N ILE A 91 -5.43 -7.12 -13.20
CA ILE A 91 -6.49 -8.14 -13.15
C ILE A 91 -6.55 -8.92 -14.46
N ASN A 92 -6.95 -10.18 -14.43
CA ASN A 92 -7.31 -10.87 -15.67
C ASN A 92 -8.75 -10.55 -16.09
N GLN A 93 -9.19 -11.05 -17.25
CA GLN A 93 -10.56 -10.87 -17.74
C GLN A 93 -11.64 -11.34 -16.75
N GLY A 94 -11.40 -12.43 -16.01
CA GLY A 94 -12.32 -12.88 -14.96
C GLY A 94 -12.44 -11.85 -13.83
N GLY A 95 -11.32 -11.23 -13.46
CA GLY A 95 -11.27 -10.15 -12.49
C GLY A 95 -11.98 -8.88 -12.95
N SER A 96 -11.86 -8.51 -14.23
CA SER A 96 -12.56 -7.33 -14.77
C SER A 96 -14.08 -7.51 -14.77
N LEU A 97 -14.56 -8.74 -14.97
CA LEU A 97 -15.99 -9.06 -14.85
C LEU A 97 -16.47 -9.08 -13.39
N LEU A 98 -15.62 -9.54 -12.46
CA LEU A 98 -15.96 -9.63 -11.04
C LEU A 98 -15.90 -8.26 -10.33
N TRP A 99 -14.96 -7.40 -10.72
CA TRP A 99 -14.75 -6.07 -10.16
C TRP A 99 -14.77 -5.00 -11.26
N PRO A 100 -15.94 -4.75 -11.89
CA PRO A 100 -16.04 -3.83 -13.03
C PRO A 100 -15.74 -2.37 -12.66
N ASN A 101 -15.82 -2.01 -11.38
CA ASN A 101 -15.54 -0.68 -10.86
C ASN A 101 -14.28 -0.64 -9.99
N LEU A 102 -13.34 -1.57 -10.23
CA LEU A 102 -12.06 -1.59 -9.52
C LEU A 102 -11.20 -0.39 -9.93
N ILE A 103 -10.85 0.46 -8.96
CA ILE A 103 -9.96 1.59 -9.12
C ILE A 103 -8.82 1.49 -8.10
N GLU A 104 -7.62 1.78 -8.55
CA GLU A 104 -6.44 2.01 -7.72
C GLU A 104 -6.36 3.48 -7.31
N HIS A 105 -6.04 3.77 -6.05
CA HIS A 105 -5.89 5.14 -5.55
C HIS A 105 -4.54 5.28 -4.86
N HIS A 106 -3.71 6.19 -5.36
CA HIS A 106 -2.41 6.50 -4.78
C HIS A 106 -2.60 7.52 -3.67
N VAL A 107 -2.21 7.15 -2.45
CA VAL A 107 -2.38 8.01 -1.27
C VAL A 107 -1.08 8.74 -0.99
N ASP A 108 -1.12 10.07 -0.90
CA ASP A 108 0.03 10.84 -0.45
C ASP A 108 0.37 10.50 1.01
N ALA A 109 1.57 9.97 1.24
CA ALA A 109 2.06 9.62 2.56
C ALA A 109 3.52 10.08 2.72
N GLY A 110 3.78 10.99 3.67
CA GLY A 110 5.11 11.59 3.85
C GLY A 110 6.16 10.72 4.55
N ALA A 111 5.87 9.45 4.82
CA ALA A 111 6.70 8.57 5.65
C ALA A 111 7.54 7.54 4.87
N SER A 112 7.35 7.43 3.55
CA SER A 112 8.09 6.50 2.68
C SER A 112 8.42 7.20 1.36
N ASP A 113 9.45 6.70 0.68
CA ASP A 113 9.74 6.98 -0.72
C ASP A 113 8.71 6.37 -1.69
N HIS A 114 7.82 5.50 -1.21
CA HIS A 114 6.69 4.94 -1.96
C HIS A 114 5.34 5.49 -1.48
N LEU A 115 4.38 5.63 -2.39
CA LEU A 115 2.98 5.92 -2.07
C LEU A 115 2.19 4.63 -1.80
N PRO A 116 1.40 4.56 -0.72
CA PRO A 116 0.45 3.48 -0.51
C PRO A 116 -0.59 3.40 -1.63
N LEU A 117 -0.88 2.17 -2.05
CA LEU A 117 -1.95 1.85 -2.99
C LEU A 117 -3.21 1.38 -2.25
N ILE A 118 -4.36 1.98 -2.59
CA ILE A 118 -5.68 1.53 -2.13
C ILE A 118 -6.48 1.04 -3.34
N PHE A 119 -7.08 -0.14 -3.23
CA PHE A 119 -7.94 -0.69 -4.27
C PHE A 119 -9.41 -0.63 -3.83
N LEU A 120 -10.23 0.06 -4.62
CA LEU A 120 -11.64 0.33 -4.35
C LEU A 120 -12.49 -0.37 -5.40
N THR A 121 -13.42 -1.22 -4.98
CA THR A 121 -14.27 -2.01 -5.89
C THR A 121 -15.60 -1.34 -6.23
N ASP A 122 -15.87 -0.17 -5.65
CA ASP A 122 -17.11 0.59 -5.76
C ASP A 122 -16.99 1.87 -6.60
N GLY A 123 -15.99 1.93 -7.49
CA GLY A 123 -15.84 3.01 -8.48
C GLY A 123 -15.18 4.26 -7.94
N GLY A 124 -14.18 4.11 -7.06
CA GLY A 124 -13.37 5.24 -6.61
C GLY A 124 -14.04 6.13 -5.57
N ASN A 125 -15.21 5.74 -5.06
CA ASN A 125 -15.76 6.39 -3.89
C ASN A 125 -14.93 5.98 -2.68
N LEU A 126 -13.91 6.78 -2.35
CA LEU A 126 -13.47 6.90 -0.97
C LEU A 126 -14.65 7.48 -0.19
N ARG A 127 -15.65 6.65 0.13
CA ARG A 127 -16.60 6.95 1.18
C ARG A 127 -15.76 7.11 2.42
N THR A 128 -15.40 8.36 2.70
CA THR A 128 -15.14 8.81 4.05
C THR A 128 -16.46 8.60 4.78
N SER A 129 -16.72 7.35 5.18
CA SER A 129 -17.89 7.03 5.95
C SER A 129 -17.85 8.00 7.13
N PRO A 130 -18.88 8.86 7.30
CA PRO A 130 -18.89 9.78 8.42
C PRO A 130 -18.80 8.92 9.67
N ARG A 131 -17.65 8.98 10.36
CA ARG A 131 -17.38 8.25 11.62
C ARG A 131 -17.34 6.71 11.58
N GLN A 132 -16.79 6.06 10.55
CA GLN A 132 -16.32 4.68 10.79
C GLN A 132 -15.02 4.69 11.59
N ASN A 133 -15.16 4.38 12.88
CA ASN A 133 -14.15 4.02 13.87
C ASN A 133 -12.73 3.93 13.31
N ARG A 134 -12.05 5.08 13.12
CA ARG A 134 -10.63 5.11 12.76
C ARG A 134 -9.93 4.25 13.81
N ARG A 135 -9.32 3.14 13.36
CA ARG A 135 -8.44 2.34 14.21
C ARG A 135 -7.46 3.32 14.84
N PHE A 136 -7.24 3.20 16.14
CA PHE A 136 -6.26 4.03 16.80
C PHE A 136 -4.90 3.76 16.13
N LEU A 137 -4.31 4.81 15.55
CA LEU A 137 -2.96 4.81 15.01
C LEU A 137 -2.11 5.65 15.96
N PHE A 138 -0.94 5.13 16.31
CA PHE A 138 0.05 5.85 17.09
C PHE A 138 0.94 6.66 16.16
N GLU A 139 1.05 7.97 16.40
CA GLU A 139 2.01 8.81 15.68
C GLU A 139 3.33 8.87 16.46
N PRO A 140 4.50 8.64 15.82
CA PRO A 140 5.80 8.64 16.49
C PRO A 140 6.12 9.94 17.26
N VAL A 141 5.56 11.07 16.83
CA VAL A 141 5.74 12.36 17.52
C VAL A 141 5.20 12.32 18.94
N TRP A 142 4.14 11.54 19.21
CA TRP A 142 3.58 11.40 20.56
C TRP A 142 4.55 10.73 21.52
N ALA A 143 5.49 9.90 21.05
CA ALA A 143 6.51 9.30 21.90
C ALA A 143 7.47 10.33 22.52
N HIS A 144 7.51 11.56 21.99
CA HIS A 144 8.32 12.66 22.52
C HIS A 144 7.57 13.47 23.60
N GLU A 145 6.25 13.27 23.71
CA GLU A 145 5.44 13.89 24.75
C GLU A 145 5.54 13.09 26.04
N ARG A 146 6.07 13.72 27.09
CA ARG A 146 6.27 13.08 28.40
C ARG A 146 4.97 12.47 28.95
N SER A 147 3.85 13.16 28.75
CA SER A 147 2.52 12.68 29.17
C SER A 147 2.04 11.45 28.39
N CYS A 148 2.51 11.25 27.16
CA CYS A 148 2.24 10.03 26.40
C CYS A 148 3.05 8.85 26.95
N GLU A 149 4.34 9.08 27.22
CA GLU A 149 5.23 8.06 27.79
C GLU A 149 4.70 7.56 29.15
N GLU A 150 4.23 8.46 30.00
CA GLU A 150 3.61 8.14 31.28
C GLU A 150 2.39 7.21 31.12
N VAL A 151 1.54 7.44 30.11
CA VAL A 151 0.38 6.58 29.79
C VAL A 151 0.84 5.20 29.36
N ILE A 152 1.88 5.11 28.51
CA ILE A 152 2.44 3.83 28.04
C ILE A 152 2.99 3.03 29.22
N GLN A 153 3.87 3.63 30.03
CA GLN A 153 4.50 2.96 31.17
C GLN A 153 3.45 2.48 32.18
N THR A 154 2.47 3.33 32.50
CA THR A 154 1.41 3.01 33.44
C THR A 154 0.55 1.84 32.96
N GLU A 155 0.06 1.89 31.72
CA GLU A 155 -0.86 0.85 31.22
C GLU A 155 -0.16 -0.46 30.87
N TRP A 156 1.11 -0.39 30.47
CA TRP A 156 1.93 -1.57 30.19
C TRP A 156 2.31 -2.32 31.47
N GLY A 157 2.56 -1.59 32.56
CA GLY A 157 2.88 -2.14 33.88
C GLY A 157 1.69 -2.82 34.58
N ARG A 158 0.46 -2.59 34.14
CA ARG A 158 -0.73 -3.19 34.76
C ARG A 158 -0.79 -4.71 34.56
N PRO A 159 -1.07 -5.50 35.62
CA PRO A 159 -1.33 -6.92 35.51
C PRO A 159 -2.49 -7.18 34.54
N CYS A 160 -2.34 -8.14 33.65
CA CYS A 160 -3.41 -8.62 32.78
C CYS A 160 -3.73 -10.06 33.18
N GLY A 161 -4.95 -10.32 33.68
CA GLY A 161 -5.30 -11.59 34.33
C GLY A 161 -4.91 -12.83 33.54
N ASN A 162 -5.12 -12.84 32.22
CA ASN A 162 -4.87 -14.01 31.39
C ASN A 162 -3.50 -13.98 30.68
N GLY A 163 -2.59 -13.07 31.04
CA GLY A 163 -1.24 -12.96 30.43
C GLY A 163 -1.20 -12.59 28.93
N HIS A 164 -2.35 -12.47 28.26
CA HIS A 164 -2.38 -12.16 26.83
C HIS A 164 -1.94 -10.72 26.55
N ILE A 165 -0.80 -10.60 25.87
CA ILE A 165 -0.25 -9.35 25.36
C ILE A 165 -1.28 -8.54 24.56
N MET A 166 -2.19 -9.21 23.85
CA MET A 166 -3.27 -8.58 23.09
C MET A 166 -4.21 -7.76 24.00
N GLY A 167 -4.49 -8.22 25.21
CA GLY A 167 -5.29 -7.47 26.18
C GLY A 167 -4.59 -6.21 26.67
N LYS A 168 -3.25 -6.21 26.74
CA LYS A 168 -2.46 -5.01 27.03
C LYS A 168 -2.54 -4.01 25.87
N PHE A 169 -2.36 -4.47 24.63
CA PHE A 169 -2.45 -3.62 23.44
C PHE A 169 -3.82 -2.94 23.29
N LEU A 170 -4.92 -3.68 23.49
CA LEU A 170 -6.27 -3.12 23.38
C LEU A 170 -6.55 -2.04 24.43
N ARG A 171 -6.14 -2.26 25.68
CA ARG A 171 -6.24 -1.24 26.73
C ARG A 171 -5.37 -0.03 26.42
N LEU A 172 -4.11 -0.27 26.07
CA LEU A 172 -3.16 0.80 25.76
C LEU A 172 -3.68 1.67 24.60
N GLY A 173 -4.17 1.06 23.52
CA GLY A 173 -4.77 1.79 22.40
C GLY A 173 -5.99 2.61 22.82
N THR A 174 -6.81 2.11 23.76
CA THR A 174 -7.95 2.86 24.30
C THR A 174 -7.50 4.07 25.13
N CYS A 175 -6.50 3.88 26.00
CA CYS A 175 -5.97 4.96 26.84
C CYS A 175 -5.25 6.03 26.01
N LEU A 176 -4.44 5.63 25.04
CA LEU A 176 -3.76 6.57 24.15
C LEU A 176 -4.75 7.32 23.24
N LYS A 177 -5.85 6.68 22.82
CA LYS A 177 -6.93 7.37 22.09
C LYS A 177 -7.58 8.48 22.93
N LYS A 178 -7.80 8.23 24.23
CA LYS A 178 -8.33 9.24 25.17
C LYS A 178 -7.31 10.34 25.45
N TRP A 179 -6.05 9.97 25.67
CA TRP A 179 -4.96 10.92 25.89
C TRP A 179 -4.83 11.87 24.69
N ARG A 180 -4.86 11.34 23.46
CA ARG A 180 -4.83 12.14 22.23
C ARG A 180 -5.94 13.19 22.21
N GLN A 181 -7.18 12.78 22.48
CA GLN A 181 -8.35 13.67 22.46
C GLN A 181 -8.24 14.85 23.44
N GLY A 182 -7.45 14.71 24.52
CA GLY A 182 -7.25 15.77 25.51
C GLY A 182 -5.98 16.59 25.35
N ASN A 183 -4.98 16.11 24.62
CA ASN A 183 -3.63 16.71 24.59
C ASN A 183 -3.15 17.10 23.19
N VAL A 184 -3.73 16.52 22.14
CA VAL A 184 -3.40 16.82 20.75
C VAL A 184 -4.64 17.47 20.15
N GLY A 185 -4.60 18.80 19.95
CA GLY A 185 -5.67 19.52 19.25
C GLY A 185 -5.94 18.93 17.86
N GLU A 186 -7.05 19.29 17.22
CA GLU A 186 -7.45 18.80 15.88
C GLU A 186 -6.54 19.24 14.72
N TYR A 187 -5.24 19.41 14.97
CA TYR A 187 -4.23 19.56 13.94
C TYR A 187 -3.53 18.21 13.74
N SER A 188 -4.07 17.45 12.80
CA SER A 188 -3.38 16.36 12.14
C SER A 188 -3.51 16.66 10.64
N PHE A 189 -2.37 16.84 9.96
CA PHE A 189 -2.32 16.97 8.50
C PHE A 189 -2.96 15.77 7.81
#